data_AF-A0A4Y4XK89-F1
#
_entry.id   AF-A0A4Y4XK89-F1
#
_cell.length_a   1.000
_cell.length_b   1.000
_cell.length_c   1.000
_cell.angle_alpha   90.00
_cell.angle_beta   90.00
_cell.angle_gamma   90.00
#
_symmetry.space_group_name_H-M   'P 1'
#
loop_
_entity.id
_entity.type
_entity.pdbx_description
1 polymer ?
#
loop_
_entity_poly.entity_id
_entity_poly.type
_entity_poly.pdbx_seq_one_letter_code
_entity_poly.pdbx_strand_id
1 'polypeptide(L)'
;MYLVLLERKHDLKPLVRKDKKESGMLGIFRVFESTHDQNATDKAIVKHYEKKDALFSCFSLENSGEPTDMPNLDKPIVARDYELAWSDTSCTVPKEYQNKKCDNQRHEVLQLVDPNNKDFKNRKILIHVGNSAHDTLGCVLLGMQHDEEMIYKSSEAVKKFFDLVKDKGVNNFLFKVIDKV
;
A
#
# COMPACT_ATOMS: atom_id res chain seq x y z
N MET A 1 9.37 -10.42 -13.54
CA MET A 1 8.60 -9.28 -13.02
C MET A 1 7.73 -9.77 -11.88
N TYR A 2 7.50 -8.95 -10.87
CA TYR A 2 6.69 -9.26 -9.69
C TYR A 2 5.40 -8.45 -9.73
N LEU A 3 4.30 -9.05 -9.29
CA LEU A 3 3.01 -8.39 -9.14
C LEU A 3 2.77 -8.17 -7.64
N VAL A 4 2.59 -6.92 -7.24
CA VAL A 4 1.93 -6.57 -5.98
C VAL A 4 0.44 -6.43 -6.28
N LEU A 5 -0.38 -7.23 -5.61
CA LEU A 5 -1.82 -7.25 -5.76
C LEU A 5 -2.45 -6.75 -4.46
N LEU A 6 -3.05 -5.56 -4.50
CA LEU A 6 -3.87 -5.00 -3.43
C LEU A 6 -5.33 -5.13 -3.83
N GLU A 7 -6.05 -6.02 -3.15
CA GLU A 7 -7.49 -6.21 -3.34
C GLU A 7 -8.27 -5.60 -2.19
N ARG A 8 -9.06 -4.57 -2.46
CA ARG A 8 -9.97 -3.97 -1.48
C ARG A 8 -11.08 -4.95 -1.11
N LYS A 9 -11.46 -4.97 0.16
CA LYS A 9 -12.49 -5.88 0.68
C LYS A 9 -13.69 -5.12 1.20
N HIS A 10 -13.57 -4.47 2.34
CA HIS A 10 -14.68 -3.77 2.98
C HIS A 10 -14.16 -2.68 3.92
N ASP A 11 -15.07 -1.77 4.31
CA ASP A 11 -14.76 -0.71 5.26
C ASP A 11 -14.87 -1.27 6.69
N LEU A 12 -13.91 -0.93 7.53
CA LEU A 12 -13.84 -1.33 8.94
C LEU A 12 -14.81 -0.48 9.80
N LYS A 13 -15.02 -0.91 11.04
CA LYS A 13 -15.74 -0.11 12.02
C LYS A 13 -15.03 1.24 12.24
N PRO A 14 -15.77 2.34 12.31
CA PRO A 14 -15.19 3.66 12.47
C PRO A 14 -14.61 3.86 13.88
N LEU A 15 -13.42 4.45 13.94
CA LEU A 15 -12.74 4.88 15.15
C LEU A 15 -12.87 6.38 15.34
N VAL A 16 -13.09 6.80 16.60
CA VAL A 16 -13.08 8.22 16.98
C VAL A 16 -11.74 8.56 17.63
N ARG A 17 -11.01 9.52 17.08
CA ARG A 17 -9.83 10.12 17.71
C ARG A 17 -9.89 11.63 17.52
N LYS A 18 -9.64 12.39 18.59
CA LYS A 18 -9.65 13.87 18.57
C LYS A 18 -10.90 14.43 17.86
N ASP A 19 -12.08 13.92 18.23
CA ASP A 19 -13.39 14.28 17.67
C ASP A 19 -13.60 14.01 16.17
N LYS A 20 -12.62 13.40 15.50
CA LYS A 20 -12.74 12.94 14.11
C LYS A 20 -13.15 11.47 14.11
N LYS A 21 -14.22 11.14 13.40
CA LYS A 21 -14.69 9.78 13.17
C LYS A 21 -14.23 9.32 11.80
N GLU A 22 -13.36 8.32 11.74
CA GLU A 22 -12.81 7.77 10.48
C GLU A 22 -12.90 6.25 10.46
N SER A 23 -13.07 5.69 9.27
CA SER A 23 -13.06 4.25 9.03
C SER A 23 -11.99 3.94 8.00
N GLY A 24 -11.32 2.79 8.16
CA GLY A 24 -10.32 2.34 7.20
C GLY A 24 -10.91 1.32 6.23
N MET A 25 -10.49 1.35 4.98
CA MET A 25 -10.82 0.33 3.99
C MET A 25 -9.79 -0.78 4.04
N LEU A 26 -10.21 -1.96 4.49
CA LEU A 26 -9.36 -3.14 4.59
C LEU A 26 -9.12 -3.72 3.19
N GLY A 27 -7.88 -4.10 2.92
CA GLY A 27 -7.49 -4.85 1.75
C GLY A 27 -6.63 -6.07 2.07
N ILE A 28 -6.54 -6.98 1.10
CA ILE A 28 -5.56 -8.07 1.09
C ILE A 28 -4.40 -7.65 0.19
N PHE A 29 -3.19 -7.73 0.72
CA PHE A 29 -1.97 -7.38 0.04
C PHE A 29 -1.13 -8.63 -0.20
N ARG A 30 -0.85 -8.95 -1.46
CA ARG A 30 -0.09 -10.14 -1.84
C ARG A 30 0.94 -9.83 -2.92
N VAL A 31 2.07 -10.52 -2.87
CA VAL A 31 3.14 -10.39 -3.87
C VAL A 31 3.38 -11.73 -4.53
N PHE A 32 3.43 -11.74 -5.86
CA PHE A 32 3.64 -12.93 -6.67
C PHE A 32 4.72 -12.71 -7.72
N GLU A 33 5.33 -13.80 -8.21
CA GLU A 33 5.95 -13.77 -9.53
C GLU A 33 4.85 -13.61 -10.59
N SER A 34 5.04 -12.66 -11.52
CA SER A 34 4.05 -12.39 -12.55
C SER A 34 4.03 -13.53 -13.57
N THR A 35 2.96 -14.33 -13.54
CA THR A 35 2.77 -15.53 -14.39
C THR A 35 1.42 -15.55 -15.08
N HIS A 36 0.72 -14.42 -15.07
CA HIS A 36 -0.59 -14.24 -15.70
C HIS A 36 -0.44 -13.65 -17.10
N ASP A 37 -1.48 -13.80 -17.92
CA ASP A 37 -1.59 -13.04 -19.18
C ASP A 37 -1.67 -11.55 -18.84
N GLN A 38 -0.78 -10.74 -19.43
CA GLN A 38 -0.71 -9.31 -19.18
C GLN A 38 -1.95 -8.55 -19.68
N ASN A 39 -2.76 -9.17 -20.55
CA ASN A 39 -4.04 -8.61 -21.01
C ASN A 39 -5.25 -9.15 -20.24
N ALA A 40 -5.03 -9.93 -19.18
CA ALA A 40 -6.11 -10.49 -18.36
C ALA A 40 -6.89 -9.38 -17.65
N THR A 41 -8.20 -9.56 -17.53
CA THR A 41 -9.04 -8.69 -16.71
C THR A 41 -8.71 -8.86 -15.22
N ASP A 42 -9.00 -7.84 -14.42
CA ASP A 42 -8.80 -7.87 -12.96
C ASP A 42 -9.39 -9.14 -12.31
N LYS A 43 -10.61 -9.53 -12.72
CA LYS A 43 -11.27 -10.76 -12.25
C LYS A 43 -10.50 -12.02 -12.61
N ALA A 44 -9.92 -12.08 -13.82
CA ALA A 44 -9.10 -13.20 -14.25
C ALA A 44 -7.76 -13.24 -13.51
N ILE A 45 -7.16 -12.09 -13.22
CA ILE A 45 -5.93 -11.98 -12.42
C ILE A 45 -6.15 -12.49 -11.01
N VAL A 46 -7.20 -12.01 -10.32
CA VAL A 46 -7.54 -12.46 -8.96
C VAL A 46 -7.75 -13.98 -8.94
N LYS A 47 -8.51 -14.52 -9.90
CA LYS A 47 -8.76 -15.96 -10.03
C LYS A 47 -7.47 -16.76 -10.27
N HIS A 48 -6.54 -16.23 -11.07
CA HIS A 48 -5.26 -16.90 -11.37
C HIS A 48 -4.37 -17.04 -10.13
N TYR A 49 -4.39 -16.05 -9.23
CA TYR A 49 -3.57 -16.03 -8.02
C TYR A 49 -4.28 -16.52 -6.76
N GLU A 50 -5.59 -16.77 -6.80
CA GLU A 50 -6.40 -17.20 -5.65
C GLU A 50 -5.80 -18.40 -4.90
N LYS A 51 -5.29 -19.39 -5.63
CA LYS A 51 -4.73 -20.63 -5.08
C LYS A 51 -3.20 -20.71 -5.12
N LYS A 52 -2.53 -19.61 -5.49
CA LYS A 52 -1.07 -19.59 -5.56
C LYS A 52 -0.49 -19.11 -4.23
N ASP A 53 0.63 -19.70 -3.85
CA ASP A 53 1.39 -19.22 -2.71
C ASP A 53 2.03 -17.87 -3.05
N ALA A 54 1.75 -16.86 -2.21
CA ALA A 54 2.34 -15.55 -2.34
C ALA A 54 3.76 -15.55 -1.76
N LEU A 55 4.69 -14.87 -2.41
CA LEU A 55 6.03 -14.59 -1.89
C LEU A 55 5.96 -13.78 -0.59
N PHE A 56 4.93 -12.95 -0.48
CA PHE A 56 4.61 -12.16 0.69
C PHE A 56 3.10 -11.92 0.74
N SER A 57 2.50 -12.00 1.93
CA SER A 57 1.10 -11.69 2.14
C SER A 57 0.89 -10.99 3.48
N CYS A 58 0.06 -9.97 3.47
CA CYS A 58 -0.39 -9.24 4.66
C CYS A 58 -1.74 -8.55 4.36
N PHE A 59 -2.20 -7.72 5.30
CA PHE A 59 -3.35 -6.84 5.12
C PHE A 59 -2.89 -5.43 4.78
N SER A 60 -3.73 -4.70 4.05
CA SER A 60 -3.56 -3.27 3.80
C SER A 60 -4.69 -2.45 4.41
N LEU A 61 -4.42 -1.18 4.67
CA LEU A 61 -5.43 -0.22 5.11
C LEU A 61 -5.24 1.11 4.37
N GLU A 62 -6.31 1.61 3.77
CA GLU A 62 -6.45 2.98 3.26
C GLU A 62 -7.55 3.69 4.06
N ASN A 63 -7.71 5.01 3.93
CA ASN A 63 -8.92 5.66 4.46
C ASN A 63 -10.14 5.23 3.62
N SER A 64 -11.33 5.25 4.22
CA SER A 64 -12.58 4.93 3.52
C SER A 64 -13.13 6.12 2.72
N GLY A 65 -13.95 5.79 1.74
CA GLY A 65 -14.69 6.73 0.90
C GLY A 65 -14.30 6.65 -0.57
N GLU A 66 -14.80 7.60 -1.36
CA GLU A 66 -14.58 7.62 -2.80
C GLU A 66 -13.09 7.81 -3.14
N PRO A 67 -12.51 6.93 -3.97
CA PRO A 67 -11.16 7.09 -4.47
C PRO A 67 -10.91 8.40 -5.21
N THR A 68 -9.71 8.97 -5.09
CA THR A 68 -9.39 10.23 -5.76
C THR A 68 -7.91 10.41 -6.07
N ASP A 69 -7.65 11.17 -7.15
CA ASP A 69 -6.33 11.71 -7.47
C ASP A 69 -6.10 13.12 -6.91
N MET A 70 -7.11 13.73 -6.28
CA MET A 70 -6.97 15.08 -5.73
C MET A 70 -5.91 15.08 -4.62
N PRO A 71 -4.93 16.01 -4.67
CA PRO A 71 -3.90 16.11 -3.63
C PRO A 71 -4.48 16.57 -2.30
N ASN A 72 -3.74 16.32 -1.21
CA ASN A 72 -4.06 16.76 0.15
C ASN A 72 -5.42 16.27 0.70
N LEU A 73 -5.93 15.17 0.15
CA LEU A 73 -7.08 14.45 0.69
C LEU A 73 -6.65 13.13 1.31
N ASP A 74 -7.17 12.86 2.50
CA ASP A 74 -7.08 11.55 3.13
C ASP A 74 -8.21 10.65 2.59
N LYS A 75 -7.99 10.19 1.35
CA LYS A 75 -8.92 9.36 0.58
C LYS A 75 -8.14 8.24 -0.12
N PRO A 76 -8.78 7.10 -0.37
CA PRO A 76 -8.12 5.98 -1.02
C PRO A 76 -7.67 6.36 -2.44
N ILE A 77 -6.64 5.67 -2.93
CA ILE A 77 -6.12 5.91 -4.28
C ILE A 77 -7.06 5.33 -5.33
N VAL A 78 -7.02 5.80 -6.56
CA VAL A 78 -7.87 5.20 -7.60
C VAL A 78 -7.38 3.79 -7.94
N ALA A 79 -8.30 2.83 -8.12
CA ALA A 79 -7.93 1.49 -8.54
C ALA A 79 -7.34 1.52 -9.96
N ARG A 80 -6.05 1.19 -10.08
CA ARG A 80 -5.29 1.11 -11.34
C ARG A 80 -3.94 0.44 -11.08
N ASP A 81 -3.12 0.44 -12.12
CA ASP A 81 -1.73 0.00 -12.07
C ASP A 81 -0.80 1.18 -11.74
N TYR A 82 0.14 0.93 -10.83
CA TYR A 82 1.14 1.86 -10.34
C TYR A 82 2.53 1.23 -10.42
N GLU A 83 3.54 2.09 -10.48
CA GLU A 83 4.93 1.71 -10.28
C GLU A 83 5.37 2.01 -8.84
N LEU A 84 6.44 1.34 -8.40
CA LEU A 84 7.09 1.63 -7.12
C LEU A 84 8.37 2.42 -7.34
N ALA A 85 8.63 3.38 -6.45
CA ALA A 85 9.88 4.10 -6.39
C ALA A 85 10.33 4.29 -4.94
N TRP A 86 11.64 4.21 -4.71
CA TRP A 86 12.22 4.64 -3.44
C TRP A 86 12.17 6.17 -3.34
N SER A 87 11.72 6.65 -2.19
CA SER A 87 11.50 8.05 -1.88
C SER A 87 11.99 8.34 -0.47
N ASP A 88 11.76 9.57 -0.04
CA ASP A 88 12.07 10.10 1.27
C ASP A 88 10.76 10.51 1.99
N THR A 89 10.73 10.37 3.32
CA THR A 89 9.58 10.78 4.16
C THR A 89 9.99 11.18 5.59
N SER A 90 9.06 11.84 6.29
CA SER A 90 9.04 12.03 7.74
C SER A 90 8.01 11.13 8.45
N CYS A 91 7.19 10.38 7.70
CA CYS A 91 6.26 9.40 8.25
C CYS A 91 7.03 8.24 8.89
N THR A 92 6.45 7.59 9.89
CA THR A 92 7.06 6.45 10.57
C THR A 92 7.34 5.29 9.61
N VAL A 93 8.57 4.76 9.64
CA VAL A 93 8.98 3.54 8.94
C VAL A 93 9.69 2.58 9.90
N PRO A 94 9.94 1.32 9.52
CA PRO A 94 10.73 0.40 10.33
C PRO A 94 12.13 0.95 10.61
N LYS A 95 12.71 0.62 11.78
CA LYS A 95 13.96 1.22 12.29
C LYS A 95 15.11 1.16 11.29
N GLU A 96 15.21 0.08 10.53
CA GLU A 96 16.24 -0.18 9.53
C GLU A 96 16.21 0.79 8.35
N TYR A 97 15.08 1.46 8.14
CA TYR A 97 14.83 2.41 7.05
C TYR A 97 14.77 3.87 7.52
N GLN A 98 14.91 4.11 8.82
CA GLN A 98 14.96 5.46 9.38
C GLN A 98 16.29 6.13 9.06
N ASN A 99 16.24 7.44 8.81
CA ASN A 99 17.40 8.32 8.65
C ASN A 99 18.42 7.82 7.60
N LYS A 100 17.92 7.35 6.45
CA LYS A 100 18.74 6.83 5.34
C LYS A 100 18.87 7.80 4.17
N LYS A 101 18.15 8.92 4.18
CA LYS A 101 18.12 9.92 3.11
C LYS A 101 18.36 11.32 3.68
N CYS A 102 18.71 12.25 2.80
CA CYS A 102 18.88 13.68 3.10
C CYS A 102 19.76 13.91 4.34
N ASP A 103 21.02 13.47 4.28
CA ASP A 103 22.00 13.61 5.37
C ASP A 103 21.50 13.07 6.72
N ASN A 104 20.90 11.88 6.69
CA ASN A 104 20.31 11.19 7.84
C ASN A 104 19.15 11.93 8.52
N GLN A 105 18.49 12.87 7.81
CA GLN A 105 17.34 13.61 8.35
C GLN A 105 16.00 13.00 7.93
N ARG A 106 15.99 12.16 6.88
CA ARG A 106 14.76 11.60 6.32
C ARG A 106 14.82 10.09 6.17
N HIS A 107 13.65 9.49 6.29
CA HIS A 107 13.45 8.06 6.23
C HIS A 107 13.35 7.60 4.77
N GLU A 108 13.87 6.41 4.46
CA GLU A 108 13.68 5.79 3.15
C GLU A 108 12.34 5.04 3.13
N VAL A 109 11.56 5.24 2.08
CA VAL A 109 10.18 4.73 1.98
C VAL A 109 9.86 4.36 0.54
N LEU A 110 8.93 3.42 0.36
CA LEU A 110 8.34 3.17 -0.96
C LEU A 110 7.19 4.13 -1.23
N GLN A 111 7.15 4.62 -2.45
CA GLN A 111 6.14 5.52 -2.98
C GLN A 111 5.50 4.90 -4.22
N LEU A 112 4.19 5.10 -4.38
CA LEU A 112 3.48 4.79 -5.61
C LEU A 112 3.63 5.93 -6.62
N VAL A 113 3.86 5.55 -7.88
CA VAL A 113 3.96 6.46 -9.03
C VAL A 113 2.95 6.01 -10.07
N ASP A 114 2.19 6.96 -10.62
CA ASP A 114 1.32 6.67 -11.77
C ASP A 114 2.12 6.87 -13.06
N PRO A 115 2.34 5.82 -13.87
CA PRO A 115 3.07 5.93 -15.13
C PRO A 115 2.36 6.83 -16.15
N ASN A 116 1.04 7.02 -16.02
CA ASN A 116 0.23 7.86 -16.90
C ASN A 116 0.09 9.31 -16.40
N ASN A 117 0.52 9.60 -15.17
CA ASN A 117 0.46 10.93 -14.57
C ASN A 117 1.73 11.26 -13.78
N LYS A 118 2.65 11.98 -14.42
CA LYS A 118 3.95 12.36 -13.83
C LYS A 118 3.83 13.22 -12.57
N ASP A 119 2.73 13.97 -12.41
CA ASP A 119 2.49 14.83 -11.26
C ASP A 119 1.91 14.06 -10.07
N PHE A 120 1.43 12.84 -10.27
CA PHE A 120 0.93 11.98 -9.20
C PHE A 120 1.98 11.78 -8.09
N LYS A 121 3.27 11.70 -8.45
CA LYS A 121 4.36 11.57 -7.48
C LYS A 121 4.42 12.73 -6.47
N ASN A 122 3.85 13.89 -6.79
CA ASN A 122 3.81 15.03 -5.88
C ASN A 122 2.82 14.80 -4.72
N ARG A 123 1.85 13.89 -4.88
CA ARG A 123 0.94 13.48 -3.80
C ARG A 123 1.64 12.71 -2.69
N LYS A 124 2.84 12.16 -2.95
CA LYS A 124 3.59 11.33 -2.00
C LYS A 124 2.68 10.25 -1.37
N ILE A 125 2.05 9.43 -2.22
CA ILE A 125 1.35 8.22 -1.73
C ILE A 125 2.41 7.21 -1.33
N LEU A 126 2.58 7.01 -0.03
CA LEU A 126 3.64 6.17 0.54
C LEU A 126 3.09 4.84 1.04
N ILE A 127 4.01 3.89 1.25
CA ILE A 127 3.77 2.70 2.07
C ILE A 127 4.54 2.89 3.37
N HIS A 128 3.84 3.10 4.49
CA HIS A 128 4.50 3.41 5.75
C HIS A 128 3.81 2.74 6.95
N VAL A 129 4.40 2.91 8.13
CA VAL A 129 3.89 2.32 9.37
C VAL A 129 2.73 3.15 9.89
N GLY A 130 1.62 2.46 10.19
CA GLY A 130 0.38 3.01 10.74
C GLY A 130 -0.61 1.87 10.95
N ASN A 131 -1.61 2.07 11.81
CA ASN A 131 -2.53 0.98 12.17
C ASN A 131 -3.99 1.30 11.87
N SER A 132 -4.39 2.57 11.85
CA SER A 132 -5.78 2.99 11.70
C SER A 132 -5.96 4.00 10.57
N ALA A 133 -7.21 4.28 10.19
CA ALA A 133 -7.53 5.31 9.19
C ALA A 133 -6.97 6.71 9.55
N HIS A 134 -6.81 7.01 10.85
CA HIS A 134 -6.20 8.26 11.30
C HIS A 134 -4.71 8.38 10.95
N ASP A 135 -4.08 7.25 10.65
CA ASP A 135 -2.66 7.17 10.34
C ASP A 135 -2.41 7.16 8.82
N THR A 136 -3.45 7.06 7.96
CA THR A 136 -3.28 6.86 6.52
C THR A 136 -2.80 8.12 5.82
N LEU A 137 -3.40 9.28 6.06
CA LEU A 137 -3.04 10.53 5.38
C LEU A 137 -3.04 10.41 3.83
N GLY A 138 -3.93 9.58 3.28
CA GLY A 138 -4.02 9.22 1.86
C GLY A 138 -3.04 8.13 1.40
N CYS A 139 -2.19 7.60 2.28
CA CYS A 139 -1.22 6.54 2.01
C CYS A 139 -1.81 5.14 2.17
N VAL A 140 -1.01 4.12 1.81
CA VAL A 140 -1.32 2.71 2.01
C VAL A 140 -0.55 2.20 3.22
N LEU A 141 -1.27 1.74 4.24
CA LEU A 141 -0.67 1.09 5.42
C LEU A 141 -0.66 -0.43 5.22
N LEU A 142 0.31 -1.12 5.83
CA LEU A 142 0.40 -2.59 5.82
C LEU A 142 0.41 -3.14 7.24
N GLY A 143 -0.13 -4.34 7.45
CA GLY A 143 -0.16 -5.00 8.76
C GLY A 143 -0.28 -6.52 8.64
N MET A 144 0.36 -7.27 9.54
CA MET A 144 0.34 -8.74 9.51
C MET A 144 -0.96 -9.34 10.07
N GLN A 145 -1.74 -8.53 10.77
CA GLN A 145 -2.98 -8.90 11.44
C GLN A 145 -3.97 -7.74 11.32
N HIS A 146 -5.26 -8.01 11.50
CA HIS A 146 -6.29 -6.99 11.62
C HIS A 146 -7.39 -7.45 12.57
N ASP A 147 -8.20 -6.52 13.03
CA ASP A 147 -9.50 -6.77 13.62
C ASP A 147 -10.58 -6.02 12.84
N GLU A 148 -11.71 -5.73 13.48
CA GLU A 148 -12.82 -5.01 12.87
C GLU A 148 -12.60 -3.50 12.77
N GLU A 149 -11.53 -2.94 13.33
CA GLU A 149 -11.28 -1.49 13.44
C GLU A 149 -9.96 -1.05 12.81
N MET A 150 -8.93 -1.90 12.86
CA MET A 150 -7.56 -1.52 12.49
C MET A 150 -6.69 -2.72 12.08
N ILE A 151 -5.50 -2.41 11.54
CA ILE A 151 -4.44 -3.38 11.28
C ILE A 151 -3.38 -3.34 12.40
N TYR A 152 -2.62 -4.42 12.56
CA TYR A 152 -1.58 -4.57 13.57
C TYR A 152 -0.27 -5.10 12.98
N LYS A 153 0.80 -5.00 13.78
CA LYS A 153 2.17 -5.41 13.39
C LYS A 153 2.62 -4.71 12.10
N SER A 154 2.27 -3.44 11.96
CA SER A 154 2.55 -2.67 10.76
C SER A 154 4.05 -2.54 10.47
N SER A 155 4.87 -2.28 11.49
CA SER A 155 6.32 -2.24 11.33
C SER A 155 6.92 -3.55 10.80
N GLU A 156 6.35 -4.70 11.16
CA GLU A 156 6.82 -6.00 10.65
C GLU A 156 6.44 -6.17 9.17
N ALA A 157 5.18 -5.87 8.82
CA ALA A 157 4.69 -5.99 7.46
C ALA A 157 5.43 -5.07 6.48
N VAL A 158 5.59 -3.80 6.84
CA VAL A 158 6.32 -2.81 6.03
C VAL A 158 7.77 -3.22 5.85
N LYS A 159 8.44 -3.68 6.92
CA LYS A 159 9.83 -4.15 6.85
C LYS A 159 9.96 -5.32 5.88
N LYS A 160 9.14 -6.37 6.05
CA LYS A 160 9.17 -7.55 5.19
C LYS A 160 8.96 -7.20 3.72
N PHE A 161 8.01 -6.30 3.43
CA PHE A 161 7.78 -5.84 2.07
C PHE A 161 8.95 -5.04 1.52
N PHE A 162 9.51 -4.11 2.31
CA PHE A 162 10.65 -3.29 1.89
C PHE A 162 11.90 -4.14 1.65
N ASP A 163 12.16 -5.14 2.50
CA ASP A 163 13.27 -6.08 2.34
C ASP A 163 13.11 -6.85 1.02
N LEU A 164 11.90 -7.35 0.74
CA LEU A 164 11.59 -8.05 -0.52
C LEU A 164 11.81 -7.15 -1.74
N VAL A 165 11.37 -5.89 -1.69
CA VAL A 165 11.54 -4.95 -2.80
C VAL A 165 13.02 -4.58 -3.00
N LYS A 166 13.81 -4.49 -1.94
CA LYS A 166 15.27 -4.32 -2.05
C LYS A 166 15.95 -5.53 -2.67
N ASP A 167 15.62 -6.74 -2.21
CA ASP A 167 16.18 -8.00 -2.72
C ASP A 167 15.89 -8.19 -4.21
N LYS A 168 14.65 -7.91 -4.63
CA LYS A 168 14.19 -8.13 -6.00
C LYS A 168 14.43 -6.96 -6.95
N GLY A 169 14.78 -5.79 -6.43
CA GLY A 169 14.92 -4.55 -7.20
C GLY A 169 13.58 -3.88 -7.49
N VAL A 170 13.45 -2.60 -7.13
CA VAL A 170 12.18 -1.86 -7.15
C VAL A 170 11.52 -1.77 -8.54
N ASN A 171 12.32 -1.64 -9.60
CA ASN A 171 11.83 -1.53 -10.98
C ASN A 171 11.23 -2.83 -11.54
N ASN A 172 11.34 -3.95 -10.80
CA ASN A 172 10.80 -5.24 -11.20
C ASN A 172 9.36 -5.47 -10.69
N PHE A 173 8.73 -4.49 -10.05
CA PHE A 173 7.38 -4.61 -9.49
C PHE A 173 6.35 -3.80 -10.27
N LEU A 174 5.21 -4.43 -10.54
CA LEU A 174 3.95 -3.77 -10.90
C LEU A 174 3.05 -3.76 -9.65
N PHE A 175 2.49 -2.61 -9.29
CA PHE A 175 1.56 -2.49 -8.17
C PHE A 175 0.14 -2.30 -8.68
N LYS A 176 -0.72 -3.31 -8.49
CA LYS A 176 -2.08 -3.32 -8.99
C LYS A 176 -3.08 -3.21 -7.85
N VAL A 177 -3.94 -2.20 -7.93
CA VAL A 177 -5.08 -2.01 -7.02
C VAL A 177 -6.36 -2.48 -7.72
N ILE A 178 -7.09 -3.38 -7.06
CA ILE A 178 -8.40 -3.86 -7.52
C ILE A 178 -9.44 -3.48 -6.47
N ASP A 179 -10.53 -2.87 -6.93
CA ASP A 179 -11.62 -2.44 -6.07
C ASP A 179 -12.50 -3.61 -5.60
N LYS A 180 -13.28 -3.36 -4.54
CA LYS A 180 -14.28 -4.32 -4.06
C LYS A 180 -15.33 -4.54 -5.16
N VAL A 181 -15.64 -5.82 -5.42
CA VAL A 181 -16.69 -6.25 -6.37
C VAL A 181 -18.05 -6.24 -5.67
#